data_AF-A0A7J9DK51-F1
#
_entry.id   AF-A0A7J9DK51-F1
#
_cell.length_a   1.000
_cell.length_b   1.000
_cell.length_c   1.000
_cell.angle_alpha   90.00
_cell.angle_beta   90.00
_cell.angle_gamma   90.00
#
_symmetry.space_group_name_H-M   'P 1'
#
loop_
_entity.id
_entity.type
_entity.pdbx_description
1 polymer ?
#
loop_
_entity_poly.entity_id
_entity_poly.type
_entity_poly.pdbx_seq_one_letter_code
_entity_poly.pdbx_strand_id
1 'polypeptide(L)'
;GSNLTINSDDTWVYLSTDGAVARDSGYAATGGMGFNKGYRRIIIMTDNLEVAQILTDMDLEDSGITVLRRTHRILQSERGWMIKHIPRNQNLVADRLAKLSFSWKSSLQVIDEAPKDILDLLQVDKMNGCFM
;
A
#
# COMPACT_ATOMS: atom_id res chain seq x y z
N GLY A 1 16.62 8.20 -27.87
CA GLY A 1 15.74 7.07 -27.56
C GLY A 1 16.55 6.04 -26.82
N SER A 2 16.32 5.90 -25.52
CA SER A 2 16.90 4.82 -24.72
C SER A 2 15.76 3.89 -24.31
N ASN A 3 15.61 2.80 -25.05
CA ASN A 3 14.75 1.70 -24.67
C ASN A 3 15.33 1.08 -23.39
N LEU A 4 14.69 1.34 -22.26
CA LEU A 4 14.84 0.53 -21.07
C LEU A 4 14.21 -0.83 -21.38
N THR A 5 15.06 -1.80 -21.68
CA THR A 5 14.70 -3.22 -21.71
C THR A 5 14.24 -3.59 -20.31
N ILE A 6 12.92 -3.61 -20.09
CA ILE A 6 12.31 -4.15 -18.88
C ILE A 6 12.55 -5.66 -18.95
N ASN A 7 13.58 -6.14 -18.26
CA ASN A 7 13.79 -7.57 -18.05
C ASN A 7 12.52 -8.16 -17.42
N SER A 8 11.94 -9.16 -18.08
CA SER A 8 10.67 -9.80 -17.71
C SER A 8 10.73 -10.68 -16.46
N ASP A 9 11.87 -10.72 -15.77
CA ASP A 9 12.13 -11.64 -14.65
C ASP A 9 12.02 -10.96 -13.26
N ASP A 10 11.91 -9.63 -13.19
CA ASP A 10 11.76 -8.91 -11.92
C ASP A 10 10.28 -8.72 -11.59
N THR A 11 9.67 -9.77 -11.03
CA THR A 11 8.26 -9.72 -10.66
C THR A 11 8.12 -9.08 -9.27
N TRP A 12 7.40 -7.96 -9.21
CA TRP A 12 7.15 -7.21 -7.98
C TRP A 12 5.81 -7.61 -7.34
N VAL A 13 5.76 -7.58 -6.01
CA VAL A 13 4.53 -7.58 -5.23
C VAL A 13 4.07 -6.15 -5.05
N TYR A 14 2.82 -5.88 -5.40
CA TYR A 14 2.22 -4.55 -5.24
C TYR A 14 1.44 -4.51 -3.94
N LEU A 15 1.75 -3.54 -3.08
CA LEU A 15 1.05 -3.30 -1.82
C LEU A 15 0.46 -1.89 -1.82
N SER A 16 -0.86 -1.78 -1.94
CA SER A 16 -1.57 -0.51 -1.78
C SER A 16 -2.05 -0.37 -0.35
N THR A 17 -1.86 0.80 0.26
CA THR A 17 -2.24 1.02 1.67
C THR A 17 -2.93 2.37 1.85
N ASP A 18 -3.82 2.44 2.84
CA ASP A 18 -4.46 3.67 3.27
C ASP A 18 -4.82 3.66 4.77
N GLY A 19 -5.03 4.86 5.31
CA GLY A 19 -5.57 5.09 6.64
C GLY A 19 -6.82 5.96 6.61
N ALA A 20 -7.75 5.70 7.50
CA ALA A 20 -8.94 6.51 7.72
C ALA A 20 -9.05 6.89 9.20
N VAL A 21 -9.53 8.11 9.49
CA VAL A 21 -9.78 8.59 10.86
C VAL A 21 -11.19 9.14 10.95
N ALA A 22 -11.98 8.63 11.88
CA ALA A 22 -13.31 9.13 12.21
C ALA A 22 -13.18 10.38 13.09
N ARG A 23 -13.59 11.54 12.56
CA ARG A 23 -13.42 12.83 13.25
C ARG A 23 -14.15 12.91 14.59
N ASP A 24 -15.31 12.28 14.69
CA ASP A 24 -16.20 12.42 15.85
C ASP A 24 -15.79 11.54 17.04
N SER A 25 -15.12 10.41 16.76
CA SER A 25 -14.70 9.44 17.78
C SER A 25 -13.18 9.41 17.99
N GLY A 26 -12.41 9.97 17.05
CA GLY A 26 -10.95 9.84 17.01
C GLY A 26 -10.46 8.44 16.64
N TYR A 27 -11.35 7.51 16.28
CA TYR A 27 -10.93 6.16 15.87
C TYR A 27 -10.18 6.22 14.55
N ALA A 28 -9.07 5.48 14.48
CA ALA A 28 -8.28 5.30 13.28
C ALA A 28 -8.34 3.84 12.82
N ALA A 29 -8.35 3.66 11.51
CA ALA A 29 -8.35 2.35 10.88
C ALA A 29 -7.40 2.37 9.68
N THR A 30 -6.86 1.20 9.35
CA THR A 30 -5.99 1.02 8.18
C THR A 30 -6.53 -0.11 7.31
N GLY A 31 -6.28 -0.01 6.02
CA GLY A 31 -6.61 -1.02 5.04
C GLY A 31 -5.58 -1.05 3.93
N GLY A 32 -5.47 -2.20 3.28
CA GLY A 32 -4.54 -2.37 2.17
C GLY A 32 -4.79 -3.65 1.41
N MET A 33 -4.23 -3.72 0.21
CA MET A 33 -4.34 -4.86 -0.68
C MET A 33 -2.97 -5.22 -1.21
N GLY A 34 -2.66 -6.52 -1.23
CA GLY A 34 -1.46 -7.07 -1.82
C GLY A 34 -1.77 -7.92 -3.06
N PHE A 35 -1.04 -7.71 -4.16
CA PHE A 35 -1.07 -8.61 -5.30
C PHE A 35 0.25 -9.38 -5.38
N ASN A 36 0.21 -10.67 -4.99
CA ASN A 36 1.39 -11.53 -4.94
C ASN A 36 1.51 -12.37 -6.22
N LYS A 37 2.56 -12.11 -7.02
CA LYS A 37 2.92 -12.92 -8.20
C LYS A 37 4.01 -13.99 -7.91
N GLY A 38 4.36 -14.24 -6.64
CA GLY A 38 5.26 -15.33 -6.22
C GLY A 38 6.71 -14.96 -5.93
N TYR A 39 7.05 -13.67 -5.79
CA TYR A 39 8.43 -13.16 -5.69
C TYR A 39 8.66 -12.19 -4.53
N ARG A 40 9.93 -11.82 -4.29
CA ARG A 40 10.45 -11.23 -3.03
C ARG A 40 10.80 -9.73 -3.08
N ARG A 41 10.27 -8.98 -4.04
CA ARG A 41 10.45 -7.52 -4.09
C ARG A 41 9.12 -6.81 -3.97
N ILE A 42 9.10 -5.65 -3.31
CA ILE A 42 7.86 -4.97 -2.90
C ILE A 42 7.78 -3.57 -3.50
N ILE A 43 6.66 -3.24 -4.14
CA ILE A 43 6.28 -1.87 -4.47
C ILE A 43 5.16 -1.46 -3.52
N ILE A 44 5.43 -0.48 -2.67
CA ILE A 44 4.43 0.12 -1.79
C ILE A 44 3.83 1.33 -2.49
N MET A 45 2.51 1.36 -2.57
CA MET A 45 1.74 2.44 -3.17
C MET A 45 0.97 3.18 -2.08
N THR A 46 1.13 4.50 -2.07
CA THR A 46 0.45 5.41 -1.15
C THR A 46 0.04 6.68 -1.89
N ASP A 47 -1.07 7.27 -1.52
CA ASP A 47 -1.47 8.60 -1.97
C ASP A 47 -1.04 9.73 -1.04
N ASN A 48 -0.29 9.38 0.00
CA ASN A 48 0.32 10.36 0.88
C ASN A 48 1.76 10.62 0.41
N LEU A 49 1.95 11.75 -0.28
CA LEU A 49 3.25 12.18 -0.79
C LEU A 49 4.29 12.36 0.33
N GLU A 50 3.88 12.86 1.50
CA GLU A 50 4.78 13.05 2.65
C GLU A 50 5.31 11.70 3.14
N VAL A 51 4.43 10.69 3.27
CA VAL A 51 4.85 9.32 3.64
C VAL A 51 5.78 8.73 2.58
N ALA A 52 5.48 8.93 1.29
CA ALA A 52 6.34 8.44 0.22
C ALA A 52 7.74 9.08 0.26
N GLN A 53 7.82 10.38 0.50
CA GLN A 53 9.09 11.11 0.60
C GLN A 53 9.89 10.67 1.82
N ILE A 54 9.26 10.70 3.00
CA ILE A 54 9.86 10.29 4.27
C ILE A 54 10.43 8.88 4.18
N LEU A 55 9.65 7.93 3.65
CA LEU A 55 10.10 6.53 3.56
C LEU A 55 11.11 6.27 2.43
N THR A 56 11.24 7.18 1.47
CA THR A 56 12.28 7.10 0.43
C THR A 56 13.59 7.70 0.92
N ASP A 57 13.52 8.72 1.80
CA ASP A 57 14.70 9.33 2.38
C ASP A 57 15.38 8.36 3.36
N MET A 58 16.67 8.11 3.17
CA MET A 58 17.38 7.01 3.85
C MET A 58 17.72 7.31 5.32
N ASP A 59 17.41 8.52 5.81
CA ASP A 59 17.84 9.02 7.12
C ASP A 59 16.72 9.00 8.18
N LEU A 60 16.00 7.88 8.25
CA LEU A 60 14.83 7.71 9.14
C LEU A 60 15.16 7.32 10.58
N GLU A 61 16.42 6.99 10.86
CA GLU A 61 16.83 6.60 12.21
C GLU A 61 16.59 7.73 13.23
N ASP A 62 16.61 8.98 12.77
CA ASP A 62 16.42 10.20 13.56
C ASP A 62 14.98 10.76 13.54
N SER A 63 14.03 10.13 12.84
CA SER A 63 12.67 10.67 12.66
C SER A 63 11.87 10.85 13.96
N GLY A 64 12.33 10.35 15.11
CA GLY A 64 11.63 10.36 16.41
C GLY A 64 10.32 9.56 16.44
N ILE A 65 9.77 9.21 15.28
CA ILE A 65 8.51 8.52 15.07
C ILE A 65 8.77 7.02 15.01
N THR A 66 8.40 6.32 16.07
CA THR A 66 8.68 4.87 16.21
C THR A 66 8.09 4.03 15.08
N VAL A 67 6.92 4.41 14.54
CA VAL A 67 6.27 3.69 13.43
C VAL A 67 7.13 3.76 12.16
N LEU A 68 7.60 4.95 11.77
CA LEU A 68 8.46 5.12 10.58
C LEU A 68 9.75 4.31 10.71
N ARG A 69 10.40 4.35 11.88
CA ARG A 69 11.61 3.56 12.13
C ARG A 69 11.37 2.05 12.03
N ARG A 70 10.23 1.55 12.53
CA ARG A 70 9.87 0.12 12.42
C ARG A 70 9.56 -0.26 10.98
N THR A 71 8.79 0.56 10.27
CA THR A 71 8.50 0.36 8.85
C THR A 71 9.80 0.29 8.04
N HIS A 72 10.71 1.24 8.25
CA HIS A 72 12.00 1.26 7.56
C HIS A 72 12.82 -0.01 7.82
N ARG A 73 12.92 -0.47 9.08
CA ARG A 73 13.62 -1.73 9.42
C ARG A 73 13.02 -2.95 8.73
N ILE A 74 11.69 -3.01 8.60
CA ILE A 74 11.02 -4.08 7.87
C ILE A 74 11.42 -4.02 6.39
N LEU A 75 11.35 -2.83 5.77
CA LEU A 75 11.72 -2.65 4.37
C LEU A 75 13.18 -3.02 4.10
N GLN A 76 14.11 -2.62 4.96
CA GLN A 76 15.53 -2.96 4.86
C GLN A 76 15.80 -4.48 4.93
N SER A 77 14.90 -5.25 5.56
CA SER A 77 15.02 -6.72 5.61
C SER A 77 14.58 -7.42 4.32
N GLU A 78 13.89 -6.70 3.43
CA GLU A 78 13.39 -7.23 2.16
C GLU A 78 14.44 -7.15 1.05
N ARG A 79 14.40 -8.09 0.10
CA ARG A 79 15.42 -8.21 -0.96
C ARG A 79 15.42 -7.05 -1.96
N GLY A 80 14.37 -6.26 -1.98
CA GLY A 80 14.24 -5.08 -2.82
C GLY A 80 12.88 -4.44 -2.60
N TRP A 81 12.86 -3.14 -2.38
CA TRP A 81 11.63 -2.41 -2.15
C TRP A 81 11.67 -1.05 -2.86
N MET A 82 10.50 -0.53 -3.18
CA MET A 82 10.32 0.80 -3.74
C MET A 82 9.01 1.36 -3.19
N ILE A 83 8.96 2.68 -2.98
CA ILE A 83 7.74 3.37 -2.59
C ILE A 83 7.36 4.30 -3.72
N LYS A 84 6.09 4.25 -4.11
CA LYS A 84 5.54 5.04 -5.20
C LYS A 84 4.33 5.81 -4.70
N HIS A 85 4.38 7.12 -4.89
CA HIS A 85 3.20 7.94 -4.73
C HIS A 85 2.23 7.71 -5.90
N ILE A 86 0.95 7.49 -5.59
CA ILE A 86 -0.14 7.40 -6.56
C ILE A 86 -1.25 8.41 -6.22
N PRO A 87 -1.96 8.98 -7.21
CA PRO A 87 -3.12 9.82 -6.92
C PRO A 87 -4.19 9.09 -6.09
N ARG A 88 -4.91 9.83 -5.23
CA ARG A 88 -5.99 9.31 -4.37
C ARG A 88 -7.06 8.50 -5.12
N ASN A 89 -7.41 8.93 -6.33
CA ASN A 89 -8.40 8.23 -7.18
C ASN A 89 -7.89 6.90 -7.75
N GLN A 90 -6.60 6.58 -7.60
CA GLN A 90 -5.99 5.28 -7.94
C GLN A 90 -5.79 4.39 -6.70
N ASN A 91 -6.04 4.90 -5.48
CA ASN A 91 -5.90 4.15 -4.23
C ASN A 91 -7.27 3.83 -3.58
N LEU A 92 -8.35 3.84 -4.38
CA LEU A 92 -9.72 3.76 -3.87
C LEU A 92 -10.03 2.44 -3.17
N VAL A 93 -9.42 1.33 -3.60
CA VAL A 93 -9.65 0.04 -2.94
C VAL A 93 -9.06 0.03 -1.54
N ALA A 94 -7.83 0.54 -1.35
CA ALA A 94 -7.22 0.64 -0.03
C ALA A 94 -8.01 1.61 0.89
N ASP A 95 -8.50 2.74 0.34
CA ASP A 95 -9.39 3.67 1.05
C ASP A 95 -10.67 3.00 1.55
N ARG A 96 -11.36 2.26 0.67
CA ARG A 96 -12.57 1.55 1.08
C ARG A 96 -12.27 0.47 2.10
N LEU A 97 -11.18 -0.26 1.95
CA LEU A 97 -10.76 -1.25 2.95
C LEU A 97 -10.47 -0.61 4.30
N ALA A 98 -9.80 0.54 4.34
CA ALA A 98 -9.53 1.28 5.58
C ALA A 98 -10.82 1.78 6.24
N LYS A 99 -11.82 2.17 5.45
CA LYS A 99 -13.15 2.58 5.95
C LYS A 99 -13.98 1.39 6.43
N LEU A 100 -13.92 0.26 5.74
CA LEU A 100 -14.64 -0.95 6.12
C LEU A 100 -14.11 -1.53 7.43
N SER A 101 -12.79 -1.44 7.67
CA SER A 101 -12.17 -1.98 8.87
C SER A 101 -12.61 -1.31 10.18
N PHE A 102 -13.25 -0.13 10.13
CA PHE A 102 -13.92 0.44 11.31
C PHE A 102 -15.04 -0.44 11.86
N SER A 103 -15.71 -1.20 11.00
CA SER A 103 -16.81 -2.09 11.40
C SER A 103 -16.31 -3.45 11.92
N TRP A 104 -15.01 -3.73 11.81
CA TRP A 104 -14.44 -5.02 12.12
C TRP A 104 -14.12 -5.13 13.62
N LYS A 105 -14.51 -6.26 14.22
CA LYS A 105 -14.35 -6.49 15.67
C LYS A 105 -12.92 -6.88 16.08
N SER A 106 -12.04 -7.18 15.12
CA SER A 106 -10.67 -7.62 15.37
C SER A 106 -9.66 -6.60 14.84
N SER A 107 -8.48 -6.58 15.45
CA SER A 107 -7.42 -5.60 15.17
C SER A 107 -6.73 -5.79 13.81
N LEU A 108 -6.63 -7.02 13.30
CA LEU A 108 -6.12 -7.32 11.96
C LEU A 108 -6.93 -8.46 11.35
N GLN A 109 -7.35 -8.29 10.09
CA GLN A 109 -7.97 -9.35 9.29
C GLN A 109 -7.22 -9.46 7.98
N VAL A 110 -6.81 -10.68 7.64
CA VAL A 110 -6.26 -11.02 6.33
C VAL A 110 -7.31 -11.85 5.64
N ILE A 111 -7.71 -11.41 4.45
CA ILE A 111 -8.76 -12.03 3.64
C ILE A 111 -8.21 -12.26 2.23
N ASP A 112 -8.41 -13.47 1.71
CA ASP A 112 -7.99 -13.83 0.35
C ASP A 112 -9.05 -13.47 -0.69
N GLU A 113 -10.31 -13.38 -0.26
CA GLU A 113 -11.45 -12.98 -1.09
C GLU A 113 -11.85 -11.54 -0.78
N ALA A 114 -12.03 -10.75 -1.84
CA ALA A 114 -12.41 -9.35 -1.74
C ALA A 114 -13.85 -9.20 -1.19
N PRO A 115 -14.08 -8.31 -0.20
CA PRO A 115 -15.43 -7.96 0.24
C PRO A 115 -16.30 -7.45 -0.91
N LYS A 116 -17.60 -7.76 -0.86
CA LYS A 116 -18.54 -7.39 -1.92
C LYS A 116 -18.53 -5.89 -2.23
N ASP A 117 -18.39 -5.07 -1.19
CA ASP A 117 -18.35 -3.60 -1.26
C ASP A 117 -17.17 -3.03 -2.08
N ILE A 118 -16.15 -3.83 -2.37
CA ILE A 118 -14.97 -3.38 -3.14
C ILE A 118 -14.82 -4.06 -4.51
N LEU A 119 -15.72 -5.00 -4.86
CA LEU A 119 -15.62 -5.76 -6.11
C LEU A 119 -15.69 -4.87 -7.36
N ASP A 120 -16.55 -3.86 -7.36
CA ASP A 120 -16.68 -2.93 -8.49
C ASP A 120 -15.41 -2.09 -8.66
N LEU A 121 -14.80 -1.65 -7.56
CA LEU A 121 -13.54 -0.89 -7.58
C LEU A 121 -12.38 -1.76 -8.09
N LEU A 122 -12.33 -3.03 -7.71
CA LEU A 122 -11.34 -3.98 -8.22
C LEU A 122 -11.46 -4.19 -9.73
N GLN A 123 -12.69 -4.22 -10.27
CA GLN A 123 -12.90 -4.32 -11.71
C GLN A 123 -12.41 -3.07 -12.44
N VAL A 124 -12.68 -1.88 -11.88
CA VAL A 124 -12.20 -0.61 -12.42
C VAL A 124 -10.67 -0.54 -12.41
N ASP A 125 -10.03 -0.88 -11.30
CA ASP A 125 -8.56 -0.82 -11.21
C ASP A 125 -7.87 -1.84 -12.14
N LYS A 126 -8.51 -3.01 -12.35
CA LYS A 126 -8.07 -3.98 -13.35
C LYS A 126 -8.17 -3.41 -14.78
N MET A 127 -9.25 -2.71 -15.12
CA MET A 127 -9.42 -2.08 -16.43
C MET A 127 -8.44 -0.92 -16.66
N ASN A 128 -8.09 -0.18 -15.61
CA ASN A 128 -7.18 0.96 -15.68
C ASN A 128 -5.69 0.57 -15.73
N GLY A 129 -5.37 -0.73 -15.72
CA GLY A 129 -3.99 -1.21 -15.71
C GLY A 129 -3.23 -0.87 -14.42
N CYS A 130 -3.94 -0.47 -13.36
CA CYS A 130 -3.33 -0.20 -12.05
C CYS A 130 -2.84 -1.50 -11.38
N PHE A 131 -3.40 -2.65 -11.81
CA PHE A 131 -3.05 -4.00 -11.35
C PHE A 131 -2.65 -4.99 -12.47
N MET A 132 -2.14 -4.53 -13.61
CA MET A 132 -1.62 -5.42 -14.68
C MET A 132 -0.10 -5.47 -14.73
#